data_AF-A0AAD7BJK0-F1
#
_entry.id   AF-A0AAD7BJK0-F1
#
_cell.length_a   1.000
_cell.length_b   1.000
_cell.length_c   1.000
_cell.angle_alpha   90.00
_cell.angle_beta   90.00
_cell.angle_gamma   90.00
#
_symmetry.space_group_name_H-M   'P 1'
#
loop_
_entity.id
_entity.type
_entity.pdbx_description
1 polymer ?
#
loop_
_entity_poly.entity_id
_entity_poly.type
_entity_poly.pdbx_seq_one_letter_code
_entity_poly.pdbx_strand_id
1 'polypeptide(L)'
;MSSSVGTAFLGDKRRRLLSSSTASNSTPPSSPPATSMSGVFSALPSPPPTAEVPPETAARAPKKTEDIPAHPPAVIDSALSLELRLRWLEAILLGVKQDATNRKVPAQGETHSLLRAAEDLQTRLNRIVNGNDGLRRFMDQYDRHAHLLTPSFALSETTQAPTFSSMSASELEAFLIEMEPDIRAAERDMQEIEVLEERGVTGAGKLGDYEALQPRLDALLKAHGEDVERAAALEKRVARLMESHATQVDALSELFVAWDDTLMDAEDKIIRLEKDRNERQRLGLE
;
A
#
# COMPACT_ATOMS: atom_id res chain seq x y z
N MET A 1 -29.64 -46.97 -8.79
CA MET A 1 -28.45 -47.84 -8.79
C MET A 1 -27.96 -47.97 -10.23
N SER A 2 -26.94 -47.20 -10.61
CA SER A 2 -26.13 -47.44 -11.80
C SER A 2 -24.92 -46.51 -11.73
N SER A 3 -23.83 -47.04 -11.22
CA SER A 3 -22.49 -46.46 -11.15
C SER A 3 -21.87 -46.40 -12.55
N SER A 4 -21.39 -45.22 -12.95
CA SER A 4 -20.44 -45.06 -14.07
C SER A 4 -19.20 -44.36 -13.53
N VAL A 5 -18.21 -45.17 -13.18
CA VAL A 5 -16.83 -44.79 -12.90
C VAL A 5 -16.11 -44.71 -14.24
N GLY A 6 -15.59 -43.53 -14.58
CA GLY A 6 -14.85 -43.26 -15.81
C GLY A 6 -13.53 -42.58 -15.48
N THR A 7 -12.50 -43.41 -15.30
CA THR A 7 -11.08 -43.08 -15.15
C THR A 7 -10.48 -42.68 -16.51
N ALA A 8 -9.64 -41.65 -16.56
CA ALA A 8 -8.36 -41.65 -17.30
C ALA A 8 -7.71 -40.26 -17.32
N PHE A 9 -6.76 -40.08 -16.41
CA PHE A 9 -5.62 -39.18 -16.57
C PHE A 9 -4.77 -39.67 -17.74
N LEU A 10 -4.56 -38.83 -18.74
CA LEU A 10 -3.45 -38.86 -19.71
C LEU A 10 -3.23 -37.37 -20.05
N GLY A 11 -2.23 -36.70 -19.52
CA GLY A 11 -0.84 -36.90 -19.91
C GLY A 11 -0.50 -35.88 -20.99
N ASP A 12 -0.26 -34.63 -20.63
CA ASP A 12 0.33 -33.66 -21.55
C ASP A 12 1.42 -32.82 -20.85
N LYS A 13 2.64 -33.33 -20.96
CA LYS A 13 3.89 -32.62 -20.71
C LYS A 13 4.69 -32.66 -22.00
N ARG A 14 4.61 -31.59 -22.81
CA ARG A 14 5.59 -31.34 -23.88
C ARG A 14 6.06 -29.88 -23.88
N ARG A 15 7.24 -29.73 -23.29
CA ARG A 15 8.44 -29.05 -23.82
C ARG A 15 8.27 -27.64 -24.36
N ARG A 16 8.78 -26.70 -23.55
CA ARG A 16 9.65 -25.60 -23.98
C ARG A 16 10.50 -26.01 -25.19
N LEU A 17 10.32 -25.30 -26.30
CA LEU A 17 11.34 -25.14 -27.31
C LEU A 17 11.56 -23.65 -27.54
N LEU A 18 12.83 -23.30 -27.44
CA LEU A 18 13.42 -22.02 -27.76
C LEU A 18 13.17 -21.71 -29.24
N SER A 19 12.76 -20.49 -29.55
CA SER A 19 12.84 -19.96 -30.91
C SER A 19 13.35 -18.54 -30.82
N SER A 20 14.65 -18.44 -31.09
CA SER A 20 15.37 -17.26 -31.52
C SER A 20 14.76 -16.74 -32.82
N SER A 21 14.29 -15.50 -32.82
CA SER A 21 14.08 -14.74 -34.05
C SER A 21 14.68 -13.34 -33.87
N THR A 22 15.84 -13.17 -34.49
CA THR A 22 16.51 -11.92 -34.78
C THR A 22 15.79 -11.19 -35.92
N ALA A 23 15.30 -9.98 -35.69
CA ALA A 23 15.22 -8.90 -36.68
C ALA A 23 14.72 -7.59 -36.04
N SER A 24 15.67 -6.69 -35.80
CA SER A 24 15.63 -5.24 -36.07
C SER A 24 14.27 -4.55 -36.26
N ASN A 25 13.92 -3.67 -35.32
CA ASN A 25 13.38 -2.36 -35.67
C ASN A 25 13.69 -1.30 -34.58
N SER A 26 14.02 -0.11 -35.05
CA SER A 26 14.53 1.08 -34.36
C SER A 26 13.51 1.78 -33.44
N THR A 27 13.97 2.33 -32.30
CA THR A 27 13.69 3.70 -31.80
C THR A 27 14.36 3.96 -30.43
N PRO A 28 14.62 5.23 -30.03
CA PRO A 28 15.66 5.63 -29.07
C PRO A 28 15.08 6.11 -27.70
N PRO A 29 15.83 6.84 -26.85
CA PRO A 29 16.02 6.52 -25.42
C PRO A 29 14.93 7.05 -24.47
N SER A 30 14.70 6.36 -23.34
CA SER A 30 13.86 6.85 -22.24
C SER A 30 14.68 6.94 -20.94
N SER A 31 14.82 8.16 -20.45
CA SER A 31 15.30 8.52 -19.11
C SER A 31 14.09 8.89 -18.23
N PRO A 32 14.20 8.78 -16.89
CA PRO A 32 13.06 8.64 -15.99
C PRO A 32 12.44 9.98 -15.58
N PRO A 33 11.12 10.06 -15.33
CA PRO A 33 10.54 11.18 -14.61
C PRO A 33 10.80 11.08 -13.10
N ALA A 34 11.06 12.24 -12.49
CA ALA A 34 11.31 12.41 -11.07
C ALA A 34 10.05 12.17 -10.22
N THR A 35 10.15 11.25 -9.27
CA THR A 35 9.14 11.04 -8.23
C THR A 35 9.19 12.20 -7.23
N SER A 36 8.27 13.15 -7.38
CA SER A 36 7.97 14.14 -6.34
C SER A 36 7.21 13.46 -5.20
N MET A 37 7.91 13.17 -4.11
CA MET A 37 7.32 12.85 -2.81
C MET A 37 6.90 14.16 -2.15
N SER A 38 5.62 14.53 -2.26
CA SER A 38 5.03 15.61 -1.46
C SER A 38 3.65 15.16 -0.97
N GLY A 39 3.41 15.28 0.35
CA GLY A 39 2.06 15.26 0.92
C GLY A 39 1.65 14.02 1.70
N VAL A 40 2.45 13.59 2.68
CA VAL A 40 1.92 12.87 3.85
C VAL A 40 1.87 13.87 5.01
N PHE A 41 0.77 13.84 5.77
CA PHE A 41 0.43 14.65 6.95
C PHE A 41 -0.37 15.95 6.71
N SER A 42 -1.70 15.80 6.67
CA SER A 42 -2.60 16.62 7.49
C SER A 42 -3.91 15.86 7.71
N ALA A 43 -3.93 15.07 8.78
CA ALA A 43 -5.15 14.57 9.39
C ALA A 43 -5.59 15.58 10.46
N LEU A 44 -6.72 16.24 10.24
CA LEU A 44 -7.52 16.87 11.30
C LEU A 44 -9.01 16.64 10.98
N PRO A 45 -9.85 16.37 12.00
CA PRO A 45 -11.19 15.84 11.82
C PRO A 45 -12.24 16.94 11.60
N SER A 46 -13.15 16.68 10.65
CA SER A 46 -14.33 17.49 10.36
C SER A 46 -15.40 17.33 11.47
N PRO A 47 -16.14 18.39 11.86
CA PRO A 47 -17.32 18.28 12.72
C PRO A 47 -18.56 17.75 11.96
N PRO A 48 -19.54 17.16 12.67
CA PRO A 48 -20.61 16.35 12.09
C PRO A 48 -21.74 17.15 11.43
N PRO A 49 -22.52 16.54 10.51
CA PRO A 49 -23.67 17.16 9.87
C PRO A 49 -24.90 17.15 10.79
N THR A 50 -25.54 18.30 10.92
CA THR A 50 -26.84 18.48 11.60
C THR A 50 -27.99 17.98 10.74
N ALA A 51 -28.98 17.46 11.46
CA ALA A 51 -30.13 16.69 11.03
C ALA A 51 -31.15 17.43 10.14
N GLU A 52 -31.70 16.63 9.23
CA GLU A 52 -33.13 16.42 8.93
C GLU A 52 -34.08 17.63 8.83
N VAL A 53 -34.50 17.85 7.59
CA VAL A 53 -35.75 18.52 7.20
C VAL A 53 -36.90 17.51 7.26
N PRO A 54 -38.08 17.87 7.81
CA PRO A 54 -39.33 17.26 7.39
C PRO A 54 -40.14 18.20 6.47
N PRO A 55 -40.91 17.65 5.51
CA PRO A 55 -41.64 18.43 4.51
C PRO A 55 -43.09 18.68 4.96
N GLU A 56 -43.62 19.88 4.74
CA GLU A 56 -45.07 20.01 4.59
C GLU A 56 -45.45 21.17 3.65
N THR A 57 -46.45 20.87 2.83
CA THR A 57 -46.92 21.61 1.66
C THR A 57 -48.07 22.53 2.04
N ALA A 58 -48.11 23.74 1.44
CA ALA A 58 -49.27 24.34 0.76
C ALA A 58 -49.34 25.88 0.85
N ALA A 59 -49.26 26.49 -0.33
CA ALA A 59 -50.05 27.64 -0.81
C ALA A 59 -50.09 28.96 -0.02
N ARG A 60 -49.37 29.99 -0.51
CA ARG A 60 -49.97 31.30 -0.81
C ARG A 60 -49.11 32.18 -1.73
N ALA A 61 -49.81 32.94 -2.58
CA ALA A 61 -49.36 33.79 -3.69
C ALA A 61 -48.52 35.04 -3.28
N PRO A 62 -47.93 35.80 -4.24
CA PRO A 62 -46.71 36.58 -4.07
C PRO A 62 -46.93 38.01 -3.56
N LYS A 63 -45.98 38.53 -2.77
CA LYS A 63 -45.84 39.97 -2.48
C LYS A 63 -44.43 40.46 -2.79
N LYS A 64 -44.41 41.57 -3.52
CA LYS A 64 -43.27 42.46 -3.84
C LYS A 64 -42.64 43.08 -2.58
N THR A 65 -41.51 43.77 -2.83
CA THR A 65 -40.75 44.73 -1.97
C THR A 65 -39.94 44.04 -0.88
N GLU A 66 -38.63 44.29 -0.70
CA GLU A 66 -37.92 45.58 -0.69
C GLU A 66 -36.39 45.37 -0.75
N ASP A 67 -35.69 46.34 -1.31
CA ASP A 67 -34.24 46.48 -1.37
C ASP A 67 -33.57 46.49 0.02
N ILE A 68 -32.50 45.70 0.19
CA ILE A 68 -31.61 45.79 1.36
C ILE A 68 -30.44 46.73 1.00
N PRO A 69 -30.27 47.88 1.68
CA PRO A 69 -29.14 48.75 1.44
C PRO A 69 -27.85 48.18 2.05
N ALA A 70 -26.78 48.18 1.25
CA ALA A 70 -25.43 47.83 1.67
C ALA A 70 -24.92 48.79 2.75
N HIS A 71 -24.64 48.28 3.94
CA HIS A 71 -23.90 49.03 4.96
C HIS A 71 -22.42 49.14 4.57
N PRO A 72 -21.82 50.34 4.55
CA PRO A 72 -20.37 50.49 4.38
C PRO A 72 -19.63 49.96 5.62
N PRO A 73 -18.43 49.37 5.46
CA PRO A 73 -17.66 48.85 6.59
C PRO A 73 -17.29 49.97 7.58
N ALA A 74 -17.39 49.67 8.87
CA ALA A 74 -17.10 50.61 9.94
C ALA A 74 -15.66 51.16 9.82
N VAL A 75 -15.53 52.46 9.66
CA VAL A 75 -14.24 53.17 9.67
C VAL A 75 -13.75 53.19 11.11
N ILE A 76 -12.81 52.29 11.44
CA ILE A 76 -12.15 52.30 12.74
C ILE A 76 -11.34 53.60 12.83
N ASP A 77 -11.55 54.35 13.91
CA ASP A 77 -10.81 55.58 14.18
C ASP A 77 -9.31 55.28 14.22
N SER A 78 -8.52 56.06 13.49
CA SER A 78 -7.10 55.78 13.27
C SER A 78 -6.31 55.76 14.59
N ALA A 79 -6.71 56.60 15.56
CA ALA A 79 -6.15 56.61 16.90
C ALA A 79 -6.36 55.28 17.64
N LEU A 80 -7.57 54.71 17.60
CA LEU A 80 -7.89 53.42 18.23
C LEU A 80 -7.15 52.25 17.59
N SER A 81 -6.97 52.29 16.26
CA SER A 81 -6.21 51.27 15.55
C SER A 81 -4.72 51.27 15.95
N LEU A 82 -4.16 52.45 16.23
CA LEU A 82 -2.78 52.61 16.69
C LEU A 82 -2.62 52.16 18.14
N GLU A 83 -3.56 52.50 19.02
CA GLU A 83 -3.54 52.03 20.41
C GLU A 83 -3.66 50.50 20.50
N LEU A 84 -4.54 49.89 19.70
CA LEU A 84 -4.65 48.43 19.62
C LEU A 84 -3.37 47.78 19.12
N ARG A 85 -2.73 48.35 18.09
CA ARG A 85 -1.43 47.87 17.59
C ARG A 85 -0.32 48.04 18.62
N LEU A 86 -0.25 49.17 19.31
CA LEU A 86 0.73 49.40 20.37
C LEU A 86 0.54 48.42 21.53
N ARG A 87 -0.71 48.19 21.94
CA ARG A 87 -1.05 47.22 22.99
C ARG A 87 -0.79 45.78 22.55
N TRP A 88 -0.92 45.48 21.27
CA TRP A 88 -0.57 44.18 20.69
C TRP A 88 0.94 43.98 20.60
N LEU A 89 1.70 45.02 20.23
CA LEU A 89 3.15 45.02 20.27
C LEU A 89 3.67 44.88 21.70
N GLU A 90 3.05 45.57 22.65
CA GLU A 90 3.33 45.41 24.08
C GLU A 90 3.04 43.98 24.55
N ALA A 91 1.92 43.39 24.12
CA ALA A 91 1.56 42.01 24.42
C ALA A 91 2.51 40.98 23.79
N ILE A 92 3.08 41.25 22.61
CA ILE A 92 4.08 40.40 21.96
C ILE A 92 5.44 40.54 22.65
N LEU A 93 5.84 41.76 23.03
CA LEU A 93 7.12 42.04 23.65
C LEU A 93 7.20 41.62 25.12
N LEU A 94 6.14 41.85 25.89
CA LEU A 94 6.08 41.52 27.32
C LEU A 94 5.43 40.15 27.59
N GLY A 95 4.83 39.54 26.57
CA GLY A 95 3.98 38.36 26.70
C GLY A 95 2.62 38.73 27.31
N VAL A 96 1.54 38.16 26.77
CA VAL A 96 0.24 38.19 27.44
C VAL A 96 0.40 37.40 28.74
N LYS A 97 0.44 38.08 29.90
CA LYS A 97 0.31 37.46 31.22
C LYS A 97 -1.12 36.94 31.39
N GLN A 98 -1.47 35.90 30.64
CA GLN A 98 -2.58 35.02 30.98
C GLN A 98 -2.05 34.00 31.98
N ASP A 99 -2.67 33.99 33.16
CA ASP A 99 -2.54 33.00 34.23
C ASP A 99 -1.28 33.02 35.09
N ALA A 100 -1.29 33.96 36.04
CA ALA A 100 -0.52 33.91 37.27
C ALA A 100 -1.08 32.88 38.28
N THR A 101 -1.27 31.62 37.88
CA THR A 101 -1.49 30.54 38.87
C THR A 101 -0.58 29.34 38.58
N ASN A 102 0.28 29.06 39.55
CA ASN A 102 1.11 27.86 39.71
C ASN A 102 2.33 27.68 38.79
N ARG A 103 3.41 28.37 39.15
CA ARG A 103 4.70 27.70 39.45
C ARG A 103 5.58 28.56 40.34
N LYS A 104 5.94 28.04 41.52
CA LYS A 104 6.90 28.63 42.45
C LYS A 104 8.29 28.65 41.82
N VAL A 105 8.83 29.84 41.60
CA VAL A 105 10.27 30.14 41.43
C VAL A 105 10.54 31.39 42.29
N PRO A 106 11.66 31.45 43.05
CA PRO A 106 11.84 32.44 44.10
C PRO A 106 12.04 33.85 43.55
N ALA A 107 11.48 34.81 44.26
CA ALA A 107 11.75 36.22 44.10
C ALA A 107 13.11 36.57 44.71
N GLN A 108 14.08 36.92 43.88
CA GLN A 108 15.17 37.81 44.24
C GLN A 108 15.31 38.85 43.13
N GLY A 109 15.24 40.11 43.53
CA GLY A 109 15.12 41.25 42.65
C GLY A 109 16.36 41.44 41.81
N GLU A 110 16.19 41.42 40.50
CA GLU A 110 17.09 42.07 39.58
C GLU A 110 16.22 42.55 38.42
N THR A 111 16.41 43.81 38.04
CA THR A 111 16.23 44.27 36.67
C THR A 111 17.16 43.45 35.77
N HIS A 112 16.95 42.14 35.69
CA HIS A 112 17.49 41.28 34.65
C HIS A 112 16.75 41.70 33.40
N SER A 113 17.34 42.72 32.80
CA SER A 113 16.89 43.45 31.64
C SER A 113 16.39 42.48 30.57
N LEU A 114 15.34 42.86 29.85
CA LEU A 114 14.93 42.21 28.61
C LEU A 114 16.14 41.96 27.70
N LEU A 115 17.13 42.84 27.77
CA LEU A 115 18.45 42.69 27.15
C LEU A 115 19.14 41.39 27.56
N ARG A 116 19.25 41.06 28.84
CA ARG A 116 19.87 39.80 29.30
C ARG A 116 19.08 38.56 28.87
N ALA A 117 17.74 38.63 28.88
CA ALA A 117 16.90 37.53 28.40
C ALA A 117 16.99 37.36 26.87
N ALA A 118 17.07 38.45 26.12
CA ALA A 118 17.28 38.45 24.68
C ALA A 118 18.70 37.97 24.32
N GLU A 119 19.72 38.37 25.09
CA GLU A 119 21.09 37.88 24.96
C GLU A 119 21.18 36.38 25.26
N ASP A 120 20.49 35.89 26.30
CA ASP A 120 20.42 34.46 26.62
C ASP A 120 19.68 33.68 25.53
N LEU A 121 18.61 34.24 24.94
CA LEU A 121 17.91 33.63 23.82
C LEU A 121 18.77 33.64 22.56
N GLN A 122 19.42 34.76 22.26
CA GLN A 122 20.32 34.92 21.12
C GLN A 122 21.51 33.97 21.21
N THR A 123 22.12 33.82 22.39
CA THR A 123 23.23 32.86 22.57
C THR A 123 22.77 31.42 22.41
N ARG A 124 21.56 31.07 22.90
CA ARG A 124 20.95 29.74 22.66
C ARG A 124 20.64 29.50 21.20
N LEU A 125 20.06 30.48 20.51
CA LEU A 125 19.74 30.42 19.09
C LEU A 125 21.04 30.28 18.27
N ASN A 126 22.04 31.12 18.54
CA ASN A 126 23.34 31.05 17.89
C ASN A 126 24.01 29.69 18.13
N ARG A 127 23.88 29.11 19.33
CA ARG A 127 24.39 27.75 19.60
C ARG A 127 23.69 26.68 18.77
N ILE A 128 22.37 26.78 18.57
CA ILE A 128 21.59 25.84 17.75
C ILE A 128 21.92 26.02 16.27
N VAL A 129 22.00 27.27 15.79
CA VAL A 129 22.34 27.61 14.41
C VAL A 129 23.77 27.17 14.09
N ASN A 130 24.73 27.38 14.99
CA ASN A 130 26.11 26.91 14.81
C ASN A 130 26.25 25.38 14.89
N GLY A 131 25.31 24.69 15.56
CA GLY A 131 25.26 23.23 15.60
C GLY A 131 24.67 22.60 14.33
N ASN A 132 24.07 23.40 13.44
CA ASN A 132 23.41 22.91 12.23
C ASN A 132 23.81 23.77 11.02
N ASP A 133 24.72 23.23 10.19
CA ASP A 133 25.21 23.89 8.99
C ASP A 133 24.09 24.27 8.00
N GLY A 134 22.99 23.52 7.96
CA GLY A 134 21.83 23.81 7.12
C GLY A 134 21.09 25.07 7.58
N LEU A 135 20.86 25.22 8.89
CA LEU A 135 20.23 26.43 9.45
C LEU A 135 21.14 27.65 9.30
N ARG A 136 22.45 27.49 9.46
CA ARG A 136 23.40 28.58 9.23
C ARG A 136 23.37 29.09 7.80
N ARG A 137 23.43 28.18 6.80
CA ARG A 137 23.31 28.55 5.37
C ARG A 137 21.97 29.19 5.04
N PHE A 138 20.90 28.74 5.70
CA PHE A 138 19.57 29.32 5.55
C PHE A 138 19.48 30.73 6.15
N MET A 139 20.04 30.96 7.35
CA MET A 139 20.10 32.29 7.98
C MET A 139 20.95 33.27 7.17
N ASP A 140 22.09 32.83 6.62
CA ASP A 140 22.95 33.63 5.75
C ASP A 140 22.26 34.06 4.44
N GLN A 141 21.24 33.28 4.01
CA GLN A 141 20.44 33.54 2.82
C GLN A 141 18.99 33.92 3.15
N TYR A 142 18.70 34.25 4.40
CA TYR A 142 17.32 34.46 4.85
C TYR A 142 16.66 35.59 4.08
N ASP A 143 17.34 36.74 3.95
CA ASP A 143 16.81 37.89 3.21
C ASP A 143 16.57 37.58 1.73
N ARG A 144 17.35 36.66 1.15
CA ARG A 144 17.18 36.21 -0.23
C ARG A 144 15.96 35.31 -0.38
N HIS A 145 15.68 34.44 0.59
CA HIS A 145 14.58 33.47 0.55
C HIS A 145 13.36 33.89 1.39
N ALA A 146 13.35 35.09 1.98
CA ALA A 146 12.26 35.57 2.82
C ALA A 146 10.91 35.58 2.07
N HIS A 147 10.94 35.85 0.77
CA HIS A 147 9.77 35.80 -0.11
C HIS A 147 9.19 34.39 -0.31
N LEU A 148 10.00 33.33 -0.11
CA LEU A 148 9.55 31.93 -0.18
C LEU A 148 8.97 31.44 1.16
N LEU A 149 9.37 32.08 2.26
CA LEU A 149 8.90 31.77 3.62
C LEU A 149 7.63 32.52 3.99
N THR A 150 7.37 33.62 3.30
CA THR A 150 6.09 34.33 3.39
C THR A 150 5.15 33.61 2.42
N PRO A 151 4.21 32.76 2.90
CA PRO A 151 3.33 32.04 2.00
C PRO A 151 2.59 33.06 1.14
N SER A 152 2.55 32.84 -0.18
CA SER A 152 1.88 33.72 -1.14
C SER A 152 0.40 33.95 -0.78
N PHE A 153 -0.20 33.04 -0.01
CA PHE A 153 -1.53 33.17 0.58
C PHE A 153 -1.68 34.34 1.58
N ALA A 154 -0.61 34.76 2.27
CA ALA A 154 -0.66 35.88 3.22
C ALA A 154 -0.46 37.26 2.56
N LEU A 155 0.19 37.30 1.40
CA LEU A 155 0.32 38.52 0.57
C LEU A 155 -0.82 38.64 -0.44
N SER A 156 -1.44 37.53 -0.82
CA SER A 156 -2.68 37.53 -1.58
C SER A 156 -3.81 37.88 -0.63
N GLU A 157 -4.11 39.17 -0.50
CA GLU A 157 -5.36 39.63 0.07
C GLU A 157 -6.52 38.78 -0.51
N THR A 158 -7.10 37.97 0.36
CA THR A 158 -8.39 37.30 0.19
C THR A 158 -8.54 36.30 -0.96
N THR A 159 -9.06 35.14 -0.57
CA THR A 159 -9.84 34.19 -1.38
C THR A 159 -10.81 34.87 -2.36
N GLN A 160 -10.34 35.33 -3.50
CA GLN A 160 -11.15 35.41 -4.71
C GLN A 160 -10.72 34.26 -5.61
N ALA A 161 -11.69 33.43 -5.99
CA ALA A 161 -11.63 32.67 -7.24
C ALA A 161 -11.01 33.59 -8.30
N PRO A 162 -10.12 33.08 -9.19
CA PRO A 162 -9.39 33.91 -10.14
C PRO A 162 -10.33 34.95 -10.70
N THR A 163 -10.07 36.22 -10.42
CA THR A 163 -10.97 37.31 -10.78
C THR A 163 -10.86 37.46 -12.30
N PHE A 164 -11.54 36.60 -13.05
CA PHE A 164 -11.58 36.60 -14.53
C PHE A 164 -12.05 37.96 -15.06
N SER A 165 -12.74 38.74 -14.20
CA SER A 165 -13.16 40.11 -14.45
C SER A 165 -12.02 41.13 -14.58
N SER A 166 -10.80 40.84 -14.11
CA SER A 166 -9.64 41.74 -14.24
C SER A 166 -8.64 41.30 -15.31
N MET A 167 -8.87 40.17 -15.99
CA MET A 167 -8.05 39.73 -17.11
C MET A 167 -8.47 40.46 -18.39
N SER A 168 -7.50 40.89 -19.19
CA SER A 168 -7.81 41.37 -20.55
C SER A 168 -8.33 40.21 -21.40
N ALA A 169 -9.17 40.50 -22.39
CA ALA A 169 -9.75 39.47 -23.26
C ALA A 169 -8.67 38.59 -23.94
N SER A 170 -7.50 39.17 -24.25
CA SER A 170 -6.34 38.45 -24.80
C SER A 170 -5.67 37.53 -23.80
N GLU A 171 -5.59 37.91 -22.52
CA GLU A 171 -5.03 37.05 -21.47
C GLU A 171 -5.96 35.88 -21.14
N LEU A 172 -7.27 36.13 -21.17
CA LEU A 172 -8.28 35.08 -21.00
C LEU A 172 -8.23 34.08 -22.16
N GLU A 173 -8.11 34.55 -23.41
CA GLU A 173 -7.95 33.67 -24.58
C GLU A 173 -6.67 32.84 -24.49
N ALA A 174 -5.54 33.44 -24.12
CA ALA A 174 -4.29 32.72 -23.89
C ALA A 174 -4.42 31.67 -22.77
N PHE A 175 -5.10 32.00 -21.68
CA PHE A 175 -5.38 31.08 -20.57
C PHE A 175 -6.29 29.93 -21.00
N LEU A 176 -7.33 30.20 -21.80
CA LEU A 176 -8.20 29.14 -22.33
C LEU A 176 -7.46 28.21 -23.28
N ILE A 177 -6.52 28.72 -24.09
CA ILE A 177 -5.67 27.90 -24.95
C ILE A 177 -4.72 27.04 -24.11
N GLU A 178 -4.18 27.58 -23.01
CA GLU A 178 -3.34 26.82 -22.07
C GLU A 178 -4.15 25.74 -21.34
N MET A 179 -5.41 26.00 -21.01
CA MET A 179 -6.29 25.07 -20.30
C MET A 179 -7.06 24.10 -21.19
N GLU A 180 -7.13 24.34 -22.49
CA GLU A 180 -7.75 23.43 -23.46
C GLU A 180 -7.29 21.97 -23.34
N PRO A 181 -5.98 21.63 -23.27
CA PRO A 181 -5.54 20.24 -23.12
C PRO A 181 -6.04 19.60 -21.82
N ASP A 182 -6.08 20.36 -20.72
CA ASP A 182 -6.53 19.88 -19.41
C ASP A 182 -8.04 19.68 -19.38
N ILE A 183 -8.81 20.58 -19.99
CA ILE A 183 -10.27 20.44 -20.16
C ILE A 183 -10.59 19.19 -20.99
N ARG A 184 -9.86 18.97 -22.10
CA ARG A 184 -10.02 17.76 -22.94
C ARG A 184 -9.57 16.49 -22.23
N ALA A 185 -8.60 16.57 -21.32
CA ALA A 185 -8.19 15.43 -20.50
C ALA A 185 -9.28 15.09 -19.47
N ALA A 186 -9.77 16.10 -18.75
CA ALA A 186 -10.86 15.94 -17.80
C ALA A 186 -12.14 15.40 -18.47
N GLU A 187 -12.47 15.86 -19.69
CA GLU A 187 -13.61 15.32 -20.45
C GLU A 187 -13.44 13.84 -20.77
N ARG A 188 -12.24 13.41 -21.19
CA ARG A 188 -11.95 12.00 -21.43
C ARG A 188 -12.06 11.17 -20.15
N ASP A 189 -11.55 11.69 -19.04
CA ASP A 189 -11.62 11.02 -17.74
C ASP A 189 -13.07 10.92 -17.25
N MET A 190 -13.88 11.97 -17.44
CA MET A 190 -15.31 11.94 -17.10
C MET A 190 -16.08 10.93 -17.96
N GLN A 191 -15.79 10.83 -19.26
CA GLN A 191 -16.38 9.80 -20.12
C GLN A 191 -15.94 8.39 -19.70
N GLU A 192 -14.69 8.20 -19.28
CA GLU A 192 -14.23 6.91 -18.75
C GLU A 192 -14.97 6.55 -17.46
N ILE A 193 -15.15 7.51 -16.56
CA ILE A 193 -15.92 7.32 -15.31
C ILE A 193 -17.38 6.96 -15.63
N GLU A 194 -18.01 7.65 -16.58
CA GLU A 194 -19.39 7.35 -17.02
C GLU A 194 -19.49 5.92 -17.58
N VAL A 195 -18.54 5.50 -18.43
CA VAL A 195 -18.47 4.11 -18.93
C VAL A 195 -18.25 3.10 -17.80
N LEU A 196 -17.46 3.43 -16.78
CA LEU A 196 -17.27 2.57 -15.61
C LEU A 196 -18.51 2.50 -14.72
N GLU A 197 -19.26 3.59 -14.62
CA GLU A 197 -20.54 3.65 -13.92
C GLU A 197 -21.63 2.84 -14.63
N GLU A 198 -21.74 2.96 -15.96
CA GLU A 198 -22.63 2.12 -16.78
C GLU A 198 -22.32 0.63 -16.63
N ARG A 199 -21.03 0.29 -16.48
CA ARG A 199 -20.56 -1.08 -16.22
C ARG A 199 -20.83 -1.54 -14.78
N GLY A 200 -21.34 -0.66 -13.91
CA GLY A 200 -21.61 -0.95 -12.50
C GLY A 200 -20.33 -1.21 -11.70
N VAL A 201 -19.21 -0.60 -12.11
CA VAL A 201 -17.91 -0.70 -11.41
C VAL A 201 -17.80 0.37 -10.31
N THR A 202 -18.57 1.45 -10.39
CA THR A 202 -18.63 2.48 -9.34
C THR A 202 -19.43 1.96 -8.14
N GLY A 203 -18.82 2.04 -6.94
CA GLY A 203 -19.37 1.48 -5.69
C GLY A 203 -18.75 0.15 -5.28
N ALA A 204 -19.51 -0.71 -4.59
CA ALA A 204 -19.06 -2.05 -4.21
C ALA A 204 -19.24 -3.09 -5.34
N GLY A 205 -19.67 -2.67 -6.54
CA GLY A 205 -19.99 -3.57 -7.65
C GLY A 205 -20.98 -4.66 -7.24
N LYS A 206 -20.64 -5.92 -7.52
CA LYS A 206 -21.43 -7.11 -7.12
C LYS A 206 -21.05 -7.65 -5.74
N LEU A 207 -20.38 -6.86 -4.89
CA LEU A 207 -19.88 -7.37 -3.60
C LEU A 207 -20.99 -7.89 -2.68
N GLY A 208 -22.15 -7.24 -2.68
CA GLY A 208 -23.32 -7.71 -1.94
C GLY A 208 -23.83 -9.08 -2.40
N ASP A 209 -23.68 -9.41 -3.69
CA ASP A 209 -24.07 -10.73 -4.21
C ASP A 209 -23.14 -11.85 -3.70
N TYR A 210 -21.89 -11.52 -3.33
CA TYR A 210 -20.93 -12.49 -2.82
C TYR A 210 -21.10 -12.81 -1.33
N GLU A 211 -21.79 -11.97 -0.56
CA GLU A 211 -22.13 -12.29 0.84
C GLU A 211 -22.99 -13.55 0.92
N ALA A 212 -23.92 -13.73 -0.02
CA ALA A 212 -24.73 -14.93 -0.14
C ALA A 212 -23.92 -16.19 -0.50
N LEU A 213 -22.71 -16.05 -1.07
CA LEU A 213 -21.83 -17.17 -1.41
C LEU A 213 -20.96 -17.63 -0.25
N GLN A 214 -20.82 -16.83 0.81
CA GLN A 214 -20.01 -17.16 1.98
C GLN A 214 -20.32 -18.55 2.60
N PRO A 215 -21.59 -18.94 2.85
CA PRO A 215 -21.87 -20.28 3.40
C PRO A 215 -21.47 -21.42 2.47
N ARG A 216 -21.53 -21.21 1.15
CA ARG A 216 -21.09 -22.20 0.16
C ARG A 216 -19.56 -22.33 0.17
N LEU A 217 -18.85 -21.23 0.32
CA LEU A 217 -17.40 -21.22 0.42
C LEU A 217 -16.95 -21.93 1.71
N ASP A 218 -17.60 -21.65 2.84
CA ASP A 218 -17.30 -22.32 4.11
C ASP A 218 -17.56 -23.82 4.05
N ALA A 219 -18.65 -24.24 3.39
CA ALA A 219 -18.93 -25.65 3.15
C ALA A 219 -17.86 -26.30 2.27
N LEU A 220 -17.39 -25.60 1.24
CA LEU A 220 -16.33 -26.09 0.35
C LEU A 220 -14.99 -26.20 1.08
N LEU A 221 -14.62 -25.22 1.90
CA LEU A 221 -13.40 -25.26 2.70
C LEU A 221 -13.41 -26.43 3.69
N LYS A 222 -14.55 -26.69 4.34
CA LYS A 222 -14.70 -27.85 5.23
C LYS A 222 -14.55 -29.18 4.48
N ALA A 223 -15.26 -29.33 3.35
CA ALA A 223 -15.16 -30.53 2.53
C ALA A 223 -13.73 -30.74 2.02
N HIS A 224 -13.05 -29.68 1.60
CA HIS A 224 -11.66 -29.74 1.16
C HIS A 224 -10.72 -30.17 2.30
N GLY A 225 -10.93 -29.66 3.52
CA GLY A 225 -10.18 -30.09 4.70
C GLY A 225 -10.32 -31.59 4.96
N GLU A 226 -11.54 -32.12 4.94
CA GLU A 226 -11.79 -33.56 5.08
C GLU A 226 -11.10 -34.38 3.97
N ASP A 227 -11.14 -33.90 2.74
CA ASP A 227 -10.51 -34.59 1.60
C ASP A 227 -8.99 -34.61 1.70
N VAL A 228 -8.37 -33.54 2.20
CA VAL A 228 -6.92 -33.50 2.48
C VAL A 228 -6.54 -34.52 3.55
N GLU A 229 -7.34 -34.64 4.62
CA GLU A 229 -7.10 -35.64 5.67
C GLU A 229 -7.23 -37.07 5.14
N ARG A 230 -8.27 -37.34 4.33
CA ARG A 230 -8.47 -38.64 3.67
C ARG A 230 -7.31 -38.96 2.74
N ALA A 231 -6.86 -38.00 1.94
CA ALA A 231 -5.73 -38.17 1.02
C ALA A 231 -4.45 -38.51 1.79
N ALA A 232 -4.15 -37.80 2.88
CA ALA A 232 -2.98 -38.07 3.73
C ALA A 232 -3.05 -39.45 4.39
N ALA A 233 -4.23 -39.90 4.82
CA ALA A 233 -4.43 -41.24 5.37
C ALA A 233 -4.20 -42.34 4.31
N LEU A 234 -4.68 -42.14 3.09
CA LEU A 234 -4.45 -43.05 1.97
C LEU A 234 -2.99 -43.09 1.57
N GLU A 235 -2.31 -41.94 1.51
CA GLU A 235 -0.88 -41.87 1.21
C GLU A 235 -0.05 -42.67 2.22
N LYS A 236 -0.33 -42.50 3.53
CA LYS A 236 0.32 -43.30 4.57
C LYS A 236 0.08 -44.80 4.40
N ARG A 237 -1.12 -45.20 4.01
CA ARG A 237 -1.45 -46.61 3.78
C ARG A 237 -0.71 -47.17 2.57
N VAL A 238 -0.65 -46.42 1.47
CA VAL A 238 0.09 -46.81 0.26
C VAL A 238 1.58 -46.91 0.56
N ALA A 239 2.15 -45.93 1.28
CA ALA A 239 3.54 -45.96 1.68
C ALA A 239 3.89 -47.21 2.50
N ARG A 240 3.06 -47.57 3.50
CA ARG A 240 3.23 -48.82 4.27
C ARG A 240 3.12 -50.08 3.41
N LEU A 241 2.17 -50.10 2.47
CA LEU A 241 2.02 -51.23 1.56
C LEU A 241 3.27 -51.39 0.69
N MET A 242 3.79 -50.29 0.13
CA MET A 242 5.02 -50.29 -0.67
C MET A 242 6.22 -50.73 0.16
N GLU A 243 6.35 -50.26 1.40
CA GLU A 243 7.40 -50.68 2.33
C GLU A 243 7.32 -52.19 2.62
N SER A 244 6.14 -52.70 2.95
CA SER A 244 5.95 -54.15 3.19
C SER A 244 6.29 -54.99 1.95
N HIS A 245 5.90 -54.52 0.76
CA HIS A 245 6.21 -55.19 -0.48
C HIS A 245 7.71 -55.18 -0.78
N ALA A 246 8.40 -54.06 -0.54
CA ALA A 246 9.85 -53.98 -0.67
C ALA A 246 10.54 -54.99 0.26
N THR A 247 10.16 -55.04 1.54
CA THR A 247 10.72 -56.02 2.48
C THR A 247 10.43 -57.48 2.08
N GLN A 248 9.26 -57.75 1.49
CA GLN A 248 8.93 -59.09 1.00
C GLN A 248 9.76 -59.47 -0.23
N VAL A 249 9.98 -58.53 -1.15
CA VAL A 249 10.85 -58.75 -2.32
C VAL A 249 12.29 -58.96 -1.88
N ASP A 250 12.78 -58.20 -0.91
CA ASP A 250 14.13 -58.38 -0.34
C ASP A 250 14.26 -59.78 0.27
N ALA A 251 13.31 -60.20 1.11
CA ALA A 251 13.31 -61.54 1.70
C ALA A 251 13.22 -62.67 0.66
N LEU A 252 12.43 -62.49 -0.41
CA LEU A 252 12.39 -63.45 -1.53
C LEU A 252 13.72 -63.49 -2.27
N SER A 253 14.36 -62.35 -2.49
CA SER A 253 15.67 -62.29 -3.15
C SER A 253 16.76 -62.98 -2.31
N GLU A 254 16.76 -62.79 -0.99
CA GLU A 254 17.64 -63.51 -0.07
C GLU A 254 17.39 -65.03 -0.11
N LEU A 255 16.12 -65.46 -0.15
CA LEU A 255 15.77 -66.88 -0.26
C LEU A 255 16.25 -67.49 -1.59
N PHE A 256 16.13 -66.76 -2.70
CA PHE A 256 16.63 -67.22 -3.99
C PHE A 256 18.14 -67.37 -4.01
N VAL A 257 18.88 -66.44 -3.41
CA VAL A 257 20.35 -66.56 -3.28
C VAL A 257 20.70 -67.76 -2.40
N ALA A 258 20.05 -67.94 -1.26
CA ALA A 258 20.29 -69.10 -0.40
C ALA A 258 19.97 -70.43 -1.09
N TRP A 259 18.92 -70.47 -1.91
CA TRP A 259 18.59 -71.65 -2.70
C TRP A 259 19.63 -71.93 -3.79
N ASP A 260 20.11 -70.91 -4.50
CA ASP A 260 21.17 -71.02 -5.50
C ASP A 260 22.45 -71.59 -4.87
N ASP A 261 22.88 -71.05 -3.72
CA ASP A 261 24.04 -71.55 -2.97
C ASP A 261 23.87 -73.02 -2.58
N THR A 262 22.70 -73.42 -2.07
CA THR A 262 22.45 -74.83 -1.69
C THR A 262 22.42 -75.77 -2.89
N LEU A 263 21.96 -75.29 -4.04
CA LEU A 263 21.90 -76.05 -5.29
C LEU A 263 23.31 -76.22 -5.85
N MET A 264 24.12 -75.15 -5.87
CA MET A 264 25.54 -75.21 -6.22
C MET A 264 26.31 -76.19 -5.33
N ASP A 265 26.11 -76.14 -4.01
CA ASP A 265 26.74 -77.07 -3.07
C ASP A 265 26.34 -78.53 -3.33
N ALA A 266 25.08 -78.77 -3.72
CA ALA A 266 24.59 -80.10 -4.06
C ALA A 266 25.19 -80.59 -5.39
N GLU A 267 25.26 -79.73 -6.40
CA GLU A 267 25.90 -80.00 -7.69
C GLU A 267 27.39 -80.31 -7.50
N ASP A 268 28.12 -79.53 -6.72
CA ASP A 268 29.53 -79.76 -6.40
C ASP A 268 29.77 -81.11 -5.72
N LYS A 269 28.87 -81.51 -4.80
CA LYS A 269 28.93 -82.83 -4.15
C LYS A 269 28.69 -83.95 -5.17
N ILE A 270 27.72 -83.79 -6.07
CA ILE A 270 27.46 -84.76 -7.14
C ILE A 270 28.69 -84.89 -8.05
N ILE A 271 29.27 -83.77 -8.48
CA ILE A 271 30.47 -83.76 -9.34
C ILE A 271 31.65 -84.49 -8.66
N ARG A 272 31.86 -84.29 -7.35
CA ARG A 272 32.90 -85.01 -6.59
C ARG A 272 32.62 -86.50 -6.53
N LEU A 273 31.39 -86.91 -6.21
CA LEU A 273 31.00 -88.31 -6.16
C LEU A 273 31.12 -89.00 -7.54
N GLU A 274 30.78 -88.29 -8.62
CA GLU A 274 30.95 -88.79 -9.99
C GLU A 274 32.43 -88.95 -10.36
N LYS A 275 33.29 -88.00 -10.00
CA LYS A 275 34.74 -88.12 -10.20
C LYS A 275 35.31 -89.31 -9.43
N ASP A 276 34.98 -89.45 -8.14
CA ASP A 276 35.43 -90.56 -7.31
C ASP A 276 34.97 -91.92 -7.89
N ARG A 277 33.72 -92.00 -8.36
CA ARG A 277 33.18 -93.20 -9.01
C ARG A 277 33.94 -93.53 -10.30
N ASN A 278 34.18 -92.53 -11.14
CA ASN A 278 34.93 -92.72 -12.39
C ASN A 278 36.39 -93.15 -12.11
N GLU A 279 37.01 -92.62 -11.06
CA GLU A 279 38.34 -93.04 -10.62
C GLU A 279 38.35 -94.48 -10.10
N ARG A 280 37.35 -94.89 -9.31
CA ARG A 280 37.21 -96.29 -8.86
C ARG A 280 37.03 -97.26 -10.04
N GLN A 281 36.21 -96.88 -11.01
CA GLN A 281 36.04 -97.65 -12.26
C GLN A 281 37.35 -97.73 -13.04
N ARG A 282 38.11 -96.63 -13.15
CA ARG A 282 39.42 -96.62 -13.81
C ARG A 282 40.44 -97.52 -13.10
N LEU A 283 40.36 -97.62 -11.78
CA LEU A 283 41.21 -98.49 -10.96
C LEU A 283 40.73 -99.96 -10.92
N GLY A 284 39.58 -100.28 -11.52
CA GLY A 284 39.02 -101.64 -11.56
C GLY A 284 38.56 -102.17 -10.19
N LEU A 285 38.17 -101.26 -9.28
CA LEU A 285 37.68 -101.59 -7.94
C LEU A 285 36.15 -101.76 -7.87
N GLU A 286 35.46 -101.57 -9.00
CA GLU A 286 34.04 -101.88 -9.23
C GLU A 286 33.90 -102.69 -10.52
#